data_AF-A0A6J6K209-F1
#
_entry.id   AF-A0A6J6K209-F1
#
_cell.length_a   1.000
_cell.length_b   1.000
_cell.length_c   1.000
_cell.angle_alpha   90.00
_cell.angle_beta   90.00
_cell.angle_gamma   90.00
#
_symmetry.space_group_name_H-M   'P 1'
#
loop_
_entity.id
_entity.type
_entity.pdbx_description
1 polymer ?
#
loop_
_entity_poly.entity_id
_entity_poly.type
_entity_poly.pdbx_seq_one_letter_code
_entity_poly.pdbx_strand_id
1 'polypeptide(L)'
;MNESLVVFVILATLAASYLWIYPKYAGNDVKKMAWLDFALGFIPLGTSAILFWESDPTFRFIFFDTNWFFFTLLALTLLELPLFFWYLKARGLGRAYWQLMVGSSGSQGSGWETATVKSVEKQLNDTQWDGLRTKGAKIFLLVATNVSLLAGTVFLVVVGDNGWTALSLIYILLLFTFWFLLRKSVRLVADAPEEALDERLIQIRDRSYVIAYRWLSMLAILLAIGLLGFSIYTDSQPESDGFSYNIPLTWPQVQAIFWLIFAYTAMLPSMAVIGQELSKRGTK
;
A
#
# COMPACT_ATOMS: atom_id res chain seq x y z
N MET A 1 -5.83 -21.35 -22.03
CA MET A 1 -6.18 -22.49 -21.13
C MET A 1 -5.91 -22.12 -19.67
N ASN A 2 -4.91 -21.27 -19.40
CA ASN A 2 -4.59 -20.77 -18.08
C ASN A 2 -5.63 -19.75 -17.58
N GLU A 3 -6.18 -18.93 -18.48
CA GLU A 3 -7.22 -17.92 -18.20
C GLU A 3 -8.49 -18.58 -17.66
N SER A 4 -8.95 -19.65 -18.31
CA SER A 4 -10.11 -20.43 -17.89
C SER A 4 -9.91 -21.08 -16.52
N LEU A 5 -8.66 -21.48 -16.19
CA LEU A 5 -8.32 -22.03 -14.88
C LEU A 5 -8.45 -20.96 -13.81
N VAL A 6 -7.85 -19.78 -14.01
CA VAL A 6 -7.96 -18.65 -13.07
C VAL A 6 -9.41 -18.25 -12.85
N VAL A 7 -10.19 -18.11 -13.94
CA VAL A 7 -11.62 -17.80 -13.85
C VAL A 7 -12.38 -18.89 -13.09
N PHE A 8 -12.07 -20.16 -13.30
CA PHE A 8 -12.69 -21.25 -12.56
C PHE A 8 -12.39 -21.17 -11.06
N VAL A 9 -11.15 -20.89 -10.67
CA VAL A 9 -10.76 -20.71 -9.26
C VAL A 9 -11.51 -19.52 -8.64
N ILE A 10 -11.62 -18.41 -9.38
CA ILE A 10 -12.41 -17.24 -8.95
C ILE A 10 -13.87 -17.63 -8.74
N LEU A 11 -14.50 -18.29 -9.72
CA LEU A 11 -15.89 -18.70 -9.63
C LEU A 11 -16.14 -19.69 -8.49
N ALA A 12 -15.25 -20.66 -8.28
CA ALA A 12 -15.33 -21.61 -7.18
C ALA A 12 -15.23 -20.89 -5.82
N THR A 13 -14.30 -19.93 -5.71
CA THR A 13 -14.16 -19.10 -4.50
C THR A 13 -15.39 -18.25 -4.26
N LEU A 14 -15.91 -17.55 -5.28
CA LEU A 14 -17.11 -16.73 -5.16
C LEU A 14 -18.34 -17.59 -4.81
N ALA A 15 -18.49 -18.78 -5.42
CA ALA A 15 -19.57 -19.70 -5.09
C ALA A 15 -19.50 -20.13 -3.61
N ALA A 16 -18.34 -20.54 -3.11
CA ALA A 16 -18.17 -20.89 -1.70
C ALA A 16 -18.44 -19.69 -0.77
N SER A 17 -17.99 -18.51 -1.17
CA SER A 17 -18.09 -17.27 -0.39
C SER A 17 -19.54 -16.84 -0.23
N TYR A 18 -20.27 -16.68 -1.33
CA TYR A 18 -21.64 -16.16 -1.33
C TYR A 18 -22.69 -17.18 -0.91
N LEU A 19 -22.49 -18.48 -1.19
CA LEU A 19 -23.46 -19.52 -0.84
C LEU A 19 -23.30 -20.03 0.59
N TRP A 20 -22.08 -20.05 1.15
CA TRP A 20 -21.84 -20.65 2.45
C TRP A 20 -21.19 -19.72 3.47
N ILE A 21 -20.09 -19.06 3.10
CA ILE A 21 -19.28 -18.31 4.08
C ILE A 21 -20.02 -17.05 4.54
N TYR A 22 -20.49 -16.19 3.63
CA TYR A 22 -21.20 -14.96 4.02
C TYR A 22 -22.51 -15.23 4.77
N PRO A 23 -23.37 -16.16 4.33
CA PRO A 23 -24.59 -16.47 5.07
C PRO A 23 -24.33 -16.98 6.49
N LYS A 24 -23.30 -17.82 6.67
CA LYS A 24 -23.02 -18.48 7.94
C LYS A 24 -22.24 -17.61 8.92
N TYR A 25 -21.27 -16.82 8.44
CA TYR A 25 -20.33 -16.11 9.30
C TYR A 25 -20.55 -14.59 9.34
N ALA A 26 -20.97 -13.97 8.24
CA ALA A 26 -21.22 -12.51 8.20
C ALA A 26 -22.63 -12.16 8.71
N GLY A 27 -23.64 -12.96 8.35
CA GLY A 27 -25.02 -12.72 8.75
C GLY A 27 -25.52 -11.35 8.24
N ASN A 28 -25.88 -10.46 9.18
CA ASN A 28 -26.30 -9.07 8.93
C ASN A 28 -25.24 -8.03 9.34
N ASP A 29 -24.03 -8.46 9.74
CA ASP A 29 -22.95 -7.58 10.14
C ASP A 29 -22.08 -7.20 8.93
N VAL A 30 -22.25 -5.97 8.47
CA VAL A 30 -21.54 -5.42 7.30
C VAL A 30 -20.03 -5.38 7.51
N LYS A 31 -19.55 -5.13 8.74
CA LYS A 31 -18.09 -5.05 9.01
C LYS A 31 -17.43 -6.41 8.88
N LYS A 32 -18.09 -7.46 9.40
CA LYS A 32 -17.62 -8.84 9.23
C LYS A 32 -17.67 -9.29 7.79
N MET A 33 -18.71 -8.89 7.05
CA MET A 33 -18.82 -9.16 5.62
C MET A 33 -17.64 -8.55 4.85
N ALA A 34 -17.37 -7.25 5.03
CA ALA A 34 -16.27 -6.57 4.34
C ALA A 34 -14.90 -7.18 4.67
N TRP A 35 -14.68 -7.62 5.91
CA TRP A 35 -13.45 -8.29 6.29
C TRP A 35 -13.31 -9.68 5.65
N LEU A 36 -14.40 -10.45 5.59
CA LEU A 36 -14.40 -11.76 4.92
C LEU A 36 -14.17 -11.60 3.41
N ASP A 37 -14.77 -10.60 2.78
CA ASP A 37 -14.59 -10.26 1.37
C ASP A 37 -13.12 -9.98 1.04
N PHE A 38 -12.50 -9.11 1.85
CA PHE A 38 -11.07 -8.84 1.75
C PHE A 38 -10.21 -10.11 1.94
N ALA A 39 -10.52 -10.94 2.94
CA ALA A 39 -9.75 -12.15 3.23
C ALA A 39 -9.90 -13.22 2.13
N LEU A 40 -11.10 -13.42 1.61
CA LEU A 40 -11.39 -14.44 0.59
C LEU A 40 -10.84 -14.03 -0.78
N GLY A 41 -10.75 -12.73 -1.08
CA GLY A 41 -10.09 -12.22 -2.27
C GLY A 41 -8.60 -12.60 -2.39
N PHE A 42 -7.93 -12.89 -1.27
CA PHE A 42 -6.55 -13.40 -1.30
C PHE A 42 -6.45 -14.86 -1.76
N ILE A 43 -7.53 -15.65 -1.70
CA ILE A 43 -7.47 -17.06 -2.09
C ILE A 43 -7.17 -17.20 -3.59
N PRO A 44 -7.93 -16.59 -4.53
CA PRO A 44 -7.62 -16.68 -5.95
C PRO A 44 -6.28 -16.06 -6.30
N LEU A 45 -5.91 -14.96 -5.65
CA LEU A 45 -4.61 -14.30 -5.84
C LEU A 45 -3.45 -15.20 -5.40
N GLY A 46 -3.56 -15.83 -4.23
CA GLY A 46 -2.57 -16.75 -3.71
C GLY A 46 -2.46 -18.02 -4.55
N THR A 47 -3.58 -18.60 -4.98
CA THR A 47 -3.59 -19.73 -5.92
C THR A 47 -2.94 -19.36 -7.25
N SER A 48 -3.26 -18.19 -7.80
CA SER A 48 -2.67 -17.73 -9.06
C SER A 48 -1.16 -17.49 -8.92
N ALA A 49 -0.72 -16.95 -7.78
CA ALA A 49 0.69 -16.82 -7.46
C ALA A 49 1.37 -18.18 -7.48
N ILE A 50 0.88 -19.16 -6.72
CA ILE A 50 1.50 -20.50 -6.66
C ILE A 50 1.59 -21.16 -8.04
N LEU A 51 0.58 -20.99 -8.89
CA LEU A 51 0.52 -21.66 -10.19
C LEU A 51 1.34 -20.97 -11.30
N PHE A 52 1.40 -19.65 -11.29
CA PHE A 52 1.88 -18.87 -12.44
C PHE A 52 3.10 -18.00 -12.14
N TRP A 53 3.62 -18.05 -10.91
CA TRP A 53 4.78 -17.23 -10.52
C TRP A 53 6.03 -17.49 -11.36
N GLU A 54 6.37 -18.76 -11.60
CA GLU A 54 7.59 -19.11 -12.34
C GLU A 54 7.39 -19.16 -13.85
N SER A 55 6.18 -19.50 -14.30
CA SER A 55 5.88 -19.66 -15.73
C SER A 55 5.60 -18.32 -16.43
N ASP A 56 5.36 -17.25 -15.65
CA ASP A 56 4.89 -15.92 -16.04
C ASP A 56 4.14 -15.88 -17.39
N PRO A 57 2.99 -16.59 -17.51
CA PRO A 57 2.25 -16.62 -18.76
C PRO A 57 1.64 -15.25 -19.03
N THR A 58 1.55 -14.88 -20.31
CA THR A 58 0.75 -13.72 -20.73
C THR A 58 -0.74 -14.09 -20.72
N PHE A 59 -1.56 -13.26 -20.07
CA PHE A 59 -3.00 -13.42 -20.00
C PHE A 59 -3.67 -12.31 -20.80
N ARG A 60 -4.60 -12.66 -21.69
CA ARG A 60 -5.37 -11.66 -22.43
C ARG A 60 -6.66 -11.29 -21.67
N PHE A 61 -6.72 -10.07 -21.15
CA PHE A 61 -7.93 -9.51 -20.53
C PHE A 61 -8.73 -8.68 -21.52
N ILE A 62 -9.77 -9.29 -22.11
CA ILE A 62 -10.72 -8.73 -23.10
C ILE A 62 -10.03 -8.05 -24.31
N PHE A 63 -9.37 -6.90 -24.12
CA PHE A 63 -8.74 -6.08 -25.16
C PHE A 63 -7.22 -5.89 -25.00
N PHE A 64 -6.61 -6.24 -23.87
CA PHE A 64 -5.18 -6.04 -23.63
C PHE A 64 -4.54 -7.23 -22.91
N ASP A 65 -3.22 -7.36 -23.05
CA ASP A 65 -2.45 -8.40 -22.38
C ASP A 65 -1.95 -7.92 -21.02
N THR A 66 -1.94 -8.83 -20.06
CA THR A 66 -1.65 -8.58 -18.66
C THR A 66 -0.91 -9.77 -18.07
N ASN A 67 -0.19 -9.56 -16.96
CA ASN A 67 0.34 -10.66 -16.15
C ASN A 67 -0.77 -11.38 -15.37
N TRP A 68 -0.44 -12.53 -14.80
CA TRP A 68 -1.36 -13.35 -14.01
C TRP A 68 -1.95 -12.57 -12.82
N PHE A 69 -1.18 -11.68 -12.18
CA PHE A 69 -1.60 -10.95 -10.98
C PHE A 69 -2.75 -9.99 -11.29
N PHE A 70 -2.57 -9.11 -12.26
CA PHE A 70 -3.59 -8.16 -12.67
C PHE A 70 -4.76 -8.85 -13.36
N PHE A 71 -4.52 -9.92 -14.12
CA PHE A 71 -5.60 -10.71 -14.69
C PHE A 71 -6.52 -11.25 -13.59
N THR A 72 -5.95 -11.89 -12.57
CA THR A 72 -6.72 -12.43 -11.43
C THR A 72 -7.44 -11.32 -10.68
N LEU A 73 -6.76 -10.20 -10.40
CA LEU A 73 -7.36 -9.07 -9.67
C LEU A 73 -8.53 -8.43 -10.43
N LEU A 74 -8.35 -8.17 -11.73
CA LEU A 74 -9.38 -7.57 -12.59
C LEU A 74 -10.54 -8.53 -12.82
N ALA A 75 -10.26 -9.80 -13.11
CA ALA A 75 -11.29 -10.82 -13.29
C ALA A 75 -12.08 -11.06 -12.00
N LEU A 76 -11.41 -11.11 -10.85
CA LEU A 76 -12.05 -11.22 -9.54
C LEU A 76 -12.98 -10.03 -9.32
N THR A 77 -12.48 -8.81 -9.48
CA THR A 77 -13.27 -7.58 -9.27
C THR A 77 -14.46 -7.50 -10.22
N LEU A 78 -14.26 -7.84 -11.50
CA LEU A 78 -15.32 -7.81 -12.52
C LEU A 78 -16.44 -8.82 -12.22
N LEU A 79 -16.08 -10.02 -11.74
CA LEU A 79 -17.05 -11.08 -11.41
C LEU A 79 -17.70 -10.88 -10.04
N GLU A 80 -16.95 -10.34 -9.08
CA GLU A 80 -17.38 -10.15 -7.69
C GLU A 80 -18.33 -8.98 -7.53
N LEU A 81 -18.02 -7.81 -8.10
CA LEU A 81 -18.83 -6.60 -7.96
C LEU A 81 -20.33 -6.81 -8.23
N PRO A 82 -20.77 -7.42 -9.36
CA PRO A 82 -22.20 -7.63 -9.60
C PRO A 82 -22.84 -8.57 -8.56
N LEU A 83 -22.14 -9.62 -8.13
CA LEU A 83 -22.61 -10.53 -7.08
C LEU A 83 -22.73 -9.82 -5.74
N PHE A 84 -21.74 -9.00 -5.41
CA PHE A 84 -21.69 -8.20 -4.20
C PHE A 84 -22.88 -7.23 -4.12
N PHE A 85 -23.12 -6.46 -5.19
CA PHE A 85 -24.27 -5.56 -5.27
C PHE A 85 -25.60 -6.30 -5.13
N TRP A 86 -25.73 -7.46 -5.79
CA TRP A 86 -26.95 -8.25 -5.72
C TRP A 86 -27.19 -8.81 -4.31
N TYR A 87 -26.13 -9.29 -3.65
CA TYR A 87 -26.18 -9.80 -2.29
C TYR A 87 -26.55 -8.70 -1.27
N LEU A 88 -25.93 -7.51 -1.37
CA LEU A 88 -26.28 -6.37 -0.51
C LEU A 88 -27.74 -5.94 -0.69
N LYS A 89 -28.22 -5.94 -1.94
CA LYS A 89 -29.62 -5.63 -2.25
C LYS A 89 -30.57 -6.69 -1.68
N ALA A 90 -30.26 -7.97 -1.83
CA ALA A 90 -31.07 -9.07 -1.33
C ALA A 90 -31.22 -9.07 0.19
N ARG A 91 -30.20 -8.60 0.94
CA ARG A 91 -30.21 -8.54 2.41
C ARG A 91 -30.58 -7.17 2.98
N GLY A 92 -30.88 -6.18 2.14
CA GLY A 92 -31.16 -4.80 2.59
C GLY A 92 -29.97 -4.10 3.26
N LEU A 93 -28.75 -4.62 3.10
CA LEU A 93 -27.54 -4.12 3.74
C LEU A 93 -26.93 -2.91 3.02
N GLY A 94 -27.47 -2.50 1.86
CA GLY A 94 -26.91 -1.45 1.03
C GLY A 94 -26.72 -0.10 1.74
N ARG A 95 -27.69 0.34 2.58
CA ARG A 95 -27.54 1.59 3.35
C ARG A 95 -26.46 1.49 4.42
N ALA A 96 -26.40 0.37 5.14
CA ALA A 96 -25.40 0.14 6.17
C ALA A 96 -23.98 -0.01 5.57
N TYR A 97 -23.87 -0.63 4.39
CA TYR A 97 -22.62 -0.69 3.62
C TYR A 97 -22.20 0.67 3.10
N TRP A 98 -23.12 1.45 2.52
CA TRP A 98 -22.83 2.81 2.11
C TRP A 98 -22.39 3.69 3.29
N GLN A 99 -23.02 3.53 4.45
CA GLN A 99 -22.57 4.18 5.69
C GLN A 99 -21.23 3.66 6.19
N LEU A 100 -20.82 2.42 5.93
CA LEU A 100 -19.48 1.95 6.26
C LEU A 100 -18.43 2.55 5.32
N MET A 101 -18.74 2.62 4.02
CA MET A 101 -17.85 3.10 2.97
C MET A 101 -17.73 4.64 2.96
N VAL A 102 -18.84 5.33 3.18
CA VAL A 102 -18.92 6.81 3.18
C VAL A 102 -18.92 7.38 4.59
N GLY A 103 -19.47 6.67 5.58
CA GLY A 103 -19.55 7.09 6.98
C GLY A 103 -18.27 6.77 7.77
N SER A 104 -17.17 7.33 7.28
CA SER A 104 -16.16 8.00 8.11
C SER A 104 -16.21 9.52 7.93
N SER A 105 -17.24 10.06 7.26
CA SER A 105 -17.48 11.49 7.07
C SER A 105 -18.38 12.14 8.15
N GLY A 106 -18.65 11.41 9.24
CA GLY A 106 -19.57 11.82 10.31
C GLY A 106 -18.96 12.59 11.49
N SER A 107 -17.65 12.86 11.49
CA SER A 107 -17.04 13.87 12.38
C SER A 107 -16.26 14.83 11.51
N GLN A 108 -16.83 16.02 11.26
CA GLN A 108 -16.20 17.30 10.86
C GLN A 108 -14.85 17.32 10.11
N GLY A 109 -14.56 16.30 9.33
CA GLY A 109 -13.25 16.03 8.80
C GLY A 109 -13.37 15.47 7.40
N SER A 110 -12.51 15.96 6.51
CA SER A 110 -12.57 15.67 5.09
C SER A 110 -12.43 14.15 4.84
N GLY A 111 -13.09 13.60 3.81
CA GLY A 111 -13.06 12.17 3.48
C GLY A 111 -11.70 11.55 3.14
N TRP A 112 -10.62 12.32 3.32
CA TRP A 112 -9.22 11.94 3.16
C TRP A 112 -8.49 11.75 4.50
N GLU A 113 -9.17 11.98 5.62
CA GLU A 113 -8.61 11.77 6.95
C GLU A 113 -8.48 10.27 7.25
N THR A 114 -7.25 9.77 7.18
CA THR A 114 -6.96 8.38 7.55
C THR A 114 -7.09 8.09 9.05
N ALA A 115 -7.36 9.09 9.89
CA ALA A 115 -7.59 8.93 11.33
C ALA A 115 -8.78 9.79 11.78
N THR A 116 -9.68 9.20 12.57
CA THR A 116 -10.80 9.93 13.19
C THR A 116 -10.38 10.53 14.52
N VAL A 117 -11.01 11.63 14.95
CA VAL A 117 -10.75 12.30 16.24
C VAL A 117 -10.70 11.29 17.40
N LYS A 118 -11.73 10.45 17.51
CA LYS A 118 -11.82 9.40 18.55
C LYS A 118 -10.66 8.40 18.49
N SER A 119 -10.18 8.05 17.29
CA SER A 119 -9.07 7.12 17.13
C SER A 119 -7.73 7.73 17.55
N VAL A 120 -7.55 9.04 17.32
CA VAL A 120 -6.38 9.81 17.73
C VAL A 120 -6.38 9.98 19.24
N GLU A 121 -7.48 10.44 19.83
CA GLU A 121 -7.64 10.55 21.29
C GLU A 121 -7.37 9.22 22.00
N LYS A 122 -7.91 8.11 21.46
CA LYS A 122 -7.64 6.77 21.98
C LYS A 122 -6.14 6.46 21.91
N GLN A 123 -5.46 6.76 20.80
CA GLN A 123 -4.03 6.48 20.67
C GLN A 123 -3.14 7.39 21.53
N LEU A 124 -3.55 8.64 21.75
CA LEU A 124 -2.85 9.57 22.62
C LEU A 124 -2.82 9.06 24.06
N ASN A 125 -3.91 8.42 24.49
CA ASN A 125 -4.07 7.84 25.83
C ASN A 125 -3.65 6.36 25.94
N ASP A 126 -3.38 5.69 24.82
CA ASP A 126 -2.98 4.28 24.79
C ASP A 126 -1.52 4.10 25.20
N THR A 127 -1.27 3.19 26.16
CA THR A 127 0.06 2.86 26.69
C THR A 127 0.62 1.54 26.15
N GLN A 128 -0.19 0.72 25.44
CA GLN A 128 0.23 -0.59 24.93
C GLN A 128 1.50 -0.51 24.05
N TRP A 129 1.64 0.60 23.31
CA TRP A 129 2.73 0.81 22.35
C TRP A 129 3.87 1.68 22.88
N ASP A 130 3.99 1.87 24.20
CA ASP A 130 5.03 2.73 24.78
C ASP A 130 6.46 2.25 24.47
N GLY A 131 6.66 0.95 24.26
CA GLY A 131 7.95 0.40 23.82
C GLY A 131 8.45 0.99 22.48
N LEU A 132 7.53 1.23 21.53
CA LEU A 132 7.84 1.85 20.23
C LEU A 132 8.14 3.35 20.34
N ARG A 133 7.82 3.97 21.49
CA ARG A 133 7.97 5.41 21.70
C ARG A 133 9.30 5.79 22.34
N THR A 134 10.11 4.80 22.71
CA THR A 134 11.46 5.01 23.24
C THR A 134 12.39 5.61 22.18
N LYS A 135 13.46 6.29 22.62
CA LYS A 135 14.45 6.89 21.72
C LYS A 135 15.08 5.83 20.81
N GLY A 136 15.47 4.69 21.38
CA GLY A 136 16.07 3.57 20.66
C GLY A 136 15.12 3.00 19.60
N ALA A 137 13.86 2.72 19.97
CA ALA A 137 12.87 2.22 19.03
C ALA A 137 12.58 3.21 17.89
N LYS A 138 12.51 4.51 18.18
CA LYS A 138 12.31 5.56 17.16
C LYS A 138 13.47 5.66 16.18
N ILE A 139 14.71 5.59 16.67
CA ILE A 139 15.91 5.54 15.82
C ILE A 139 15.89 4.28 14.96
N PHE A 140 15.61 3.12 15.57
CA PHE A 140 15.50 1.85 14.86
C PHE A 140 14.43 1.91 13.77
N LEU A 141 13.22 2.37 14.06
CA LEU A 141 12.15 2.48 13.08
C LEU A 141 12.53 3.40 11.92
N LEU A 142 13.15 4.55 12.19
CA LEU A 142 13.58 5.48 11.15
C LEU A 142 14.66 4.86 10.25
N VAL A 143 15.69 4.25 10.84
CA VAL A 143 16.79 3.64 10.09
C VAL A 143 16.31 2.39 9.35
N ALA A 144 15.63 1.47 10.04
CA ALA A 144 15.16 0.22 9.46
C ALA A 144 14.17 0.47 8.32
N THR A 145 13.26 1.44 8.44
CA THR A 145 12.34 1.78 7.33
C THR A 145 13.10 2.25 6.09
N ASN A 146 14.07 3.16 6.24
CA ASN A 146 14.87 3.64 5.11
C ASN A 146 15.73 2.54 4.51
N VAL A 147 16.41 1.76 5.34
CA VAL A 147 17.23 0.62 4.90
C VAL A 147 16.37 -0.38 4.16
N SER A 148 15.21 -0.76 4.69
CA SER A 148 14.32 -1.70 4.03
C SER A 148 13.78 -1.17 2.71
N LEU A 149 13.37 0.11 2.65
CA LEU A 149 12.91 0.74 1.41
C LEU A 149 13.98 0.70 0.33
N LEU A 150 15.18 1.19 0.64
CA LEU A 150 16.28 1.27 -0.32
C LEU A 150 16.82 -0.11 -0.69
N ALA A 151 17.06 -0.98 0.30
CA ALA A 151 17.58 -2.33 0.06
C ALA A 151 16.57 -3.18 -0.73
N GLY A 152 15.28 -3.12 -0.41
CA GLY A 152 14.25 -3.83 -1.16
C GLY A 152 14.10 -3.31 -2.59
N THR A 153 14.18 -1.99 -2.78
CA THR A 153 14.17 -1.38 -4.12
C THR A 153 15.38 -1.85 -4.94
N VAL A 154 16.59 -1.72 -4.39
CA VAL A 154 17.82 -2.15 -5.06
C VAL A 154 17.79 -3.64 -5.36
N PHE A 155 17.36 -4.46 -4.41
CA PHE A 155 17.22 -5.91 -4.58
C PHE A 155 16.30 -6.24 -5.76
N LEU A 156 15.09 -5.67 -5.81
CA LEU A 156 14.15 -5.93 -6.90
C LEU A 156 14.65 -5.42 -8.26
N VAL A 157 15.38 -4.30 -8.27
CA VAL A 157 15.98 -3.78 -9.50
C VAL A 157 17.08 -4.71 -10.03
N VAL A 158 17.93 -5.22 -9.13
CA VAL A 158 19.08 -6.07 -9.47
C VAL A 158 18.67 -7.50 -9.82
N VAL A 159 17.71 -8.07 -9.08
CA VAL A 159 17.23 -9.45 -9.32
C VAL A 159 16.55 -9.57 -10.67
N GLY A 160 15.85 -8.52 -11.12
CA GLY A 160 15.12 -8.56 -12.39
C GLY A 160 14.08 -9.67 -12.41
N ASP A 161 13.85 -10.27 -13.57
CA ASP A 161 12.88 -11.35 -13.74
C ASP A 161 13.50 -12.72 -13.43
N ASN A 162 13.48 -13.10 -12.15
CA ASN A 162 14.03 -14.36 -11.64
C ASN A 162 13.11 -14.92 -10.54
N GLY A 163 13.22 -16.20 -10.19
CA GLY A 163 12.44 -16.86 -9.12
C GLY A 163 12.56 -16.17 -7.75
N TRP A 164 13.69 -15.51 -7.46
CA TRP A 164 13.89 -14.72 -6.24
C TRP A 164 12.93 -13.51 -6.13
N THR A 165 12.27 -13.13 -7.22
CA THR A 165 11.19 -12.12 -7.24
C THR A 165 10.08 -12.43 -6.25
N ALA A 166 9.86 -13.70 -5.87
CA ALA A 166 8.90 -14.10 -4.83
C ALA A 166 9.09 -13.35 -3.51
N LEU A 167 10.33 -12.93 -3.20
CA LEU A 167 10.64 -12.13 -2.03
C LEU A 167 10.04 -10.71 -2.08
N SER A 168 9.56 -10.23 -3.24
CA SER A 168 8.80 -8.98 -3.37
C SER A 168 7.56 -8.96 -2.46
N LEU A 169 6.89 -10.09 -2.26
CA LEU A 169 5.73 -10.17 -1.36
C LEU A 169 6.13 -9.94 0.10
N ILE A 170 7.27 -10.50 0.52
CA ILE A 170 7.84 -10.27 1.86
C ILE A 170 8.24 -8.80 2.01
N TYR A 171 8.86 -8.22 0.97
CA TYR A 171 9.19 -6.80 0.94
C TYR A 171 7.94 -5.92 1.12
N ILE A 172 6.87 -6.17 0.37
CA ILE A 172 5.60 -5.43 0.49
C ILE A 172 5.01 -5.56 1.90
N LEU A 173 4.95 -6.79 2.44
CA LEU A 173 4.45 -7.03 3.79
C LEU A 173 5.27 -6.26 4.84
N LEU A 174 6.59 -6.23 4.67
CA LEU A 174 7.49 -5.50 5.52
C LEU A 174 7.25 -3.98 5.41
N LEU A 175 6.99 -3.44 4.22
CA LEU A 175 6.62 -2.03 4.04
C LEU A 175 5.34 -1.69 4.81
N PHE A 176 4.29 -2.49 4.67
CA PHE A 176 3.05 -2.29 5.43
C PHE A 176 3.27 -2.37 6.94
N THR A 177 4.13 -3.29 7.38
CA THR A 177 4.50 -3.43 8.78
C THR A 177 5.19 -2.16 9.30
N PHE A 178 6.21 -1.66 8.59
CA PHE A 178 6.89 -0.43 8.99
C PHE A 178 5.99 0.80 8.93
N TRP A 179 5.15 0.93 7.91
CA TRP A 179 4.15 2.00 7.83
C TRP A 179 3.23 2.01 9.05
N PHE A 180 2.73 0.83 9.44
CA PHE A 180 1.88 0.69 10.61
C PHE A 180 2.63 1.02 11.91
N LEU A 181 3.83 0.48 12.09
CA LEU A 181 4.64 0.71 13.30
C LEU A 181 5.05 2.18 13.45
N LEU A 182 5.42 2.85 12.36
CA LEU A 182 5.72 4.28 12.35
C LEU A 182 4.51 5.09 12.83
N ARG A 183 3.33 4.83 12.26
CA ARG A 183 2.06 5.48 12.65
C ARG A 183 1.73 5.28 14.14
N LYS A 184 1.97 4.08 14.67
CA LYS A 184 1.79 3.79 16.11
C LYS A 184 2.82 4.50 16.99
N SER A 185 4.07 4.61 16.54
CA SER A 185 5.13 5.28 17.29
C SER A 185 4.88 6.78 17.46
N VAL A 186 4.21 7.41 16.49
CA VAL A 186 3.85 8.85 16.50
C VAL A 186 2.40 9.10 16.90
N ARG A 187 1.66 8.08 17.37
CA ARG A 187 0.27 8.20 17.85
C ARG A 187 -0.70 8.78 16.82
N LEU A 188 -0.48 8.48 15.53
CA LEU A 188 -1.19 9.07 14.40
C LEU A 188 -1.12 10.61 14.32
N VAL A 189 -0.22 11.28 15.03
CA VAL A 189 -0.11 12.76 14.99
C VAL A 189 0.06 13.28 13.57
N ALA A 190 0.78 12.53 12.73
CA ALA A 190 0.96 12.89 11.32
C ALA A 190 -0.37 12.90 10.54
N ASP A 191 -1.30 12.01 10.86
CA ASP A 191 -2.55 11.78 10.11
C ASP A 191 -3.79 12.30 10.83
N ALA A 192 -3.60 12.98 11.97
CA ALA A 192 -4.67 13.40 12.86
C ALA A 192 -5.36 14.69 12.38
N PRO A 193 -6.69 14.78 12.51
CA PRO A 193 -7.43 16.00 12.22
C PRO A 193 -7.11 17.09 13.25
N GLU A 194 -7.34 18.34 12.88
CA GLU A 194 -6.95 19.50 13.69
C GLU A 194 -7.65 19.53 15.04
N GLU A 195 -8.92 19.13 15.09
CA GLU A 195 -9.73 19.15 16.33
C GLU A 195 -9.22 18.15 17.38
N ALA A 196 -8.46 17.13 16.95
CA ALA A 196 -7.94 16.09 17.84
C ALA A 196 -6.57 16.44 18.45
N LEU A 197 -5.95 17.55 18.02
CA LEU A 197 -4.59 17.92 18.38
C LEU A 197 -4.56 19.25 19.14
N ASP A 198 -3.59 19.38 20.04
CA ASP A 198 -3.27 20.69 20.64
C ASP A 198 -2.48 21.57 19.65
N GLU A 199 -2.43 22.88 19.89
CA GLU A 199 -1.73 23.83 19.02
C GLU A 199 -0.26 23.44 18.76
N ARG A 200 0.40 22.85 19.76
CA ARG A 200 1.79 22.42 19.65
C ARG A 200 1.95 21.23 18.71
N LEU A 201 1.06 20.24 18.78
CA LEU A 201 1.06 19.06 17.93
C LEU A 201 0.68 19.41 16.49
N ILE A 202 -0.26 20.36 16.29
CA ILE A 202 -0.58 20.92 14.97
C ILE A 202 0.68 21.49 14.32
N GLN A 203 1.42 22.36 15.02
CA GLN A 203 2.68 22.93 14.51
C GLN A 203 3.73 21.86 14.18
N ILE A 204 3.81 20.78 14.98
CA ILE A 204 4.73 19.66 14.71
C ILE A 204 4.31 18.92 13.45
N ARG A 205 3.02 18.62 13.29
CA ARG A 205 2.44 17.94 12.14
C ARG A 205 2.68 18.74 10.86
N ASP A 206 2.34 20.02 10.84
CA ASP A 206 2.46 20.87 9.65
C ASP A 206 3.93 21.03 9.23
N ARG A 207 4.83 21.22 10.20
CA ARG A 207 6.27 21.22 9.93
C ARG A 207 6.76 19.87 9.39
N SER A 208 6.18 18.77 9.86
CA SER A 208 6.52 17.42 9.38
C SER A 208 6.13 17.24 7.92
N TYR A 209 4.97 17.76 7.50
CA TYR A 209 4.57 17.76 6.10
C TYR A 209 5.50 18.57 5.21
N VAL A 210 5.96 19.75 5.66
CA VAL A 210 6.94 20.54 4.90
C VAL A 210 8.27 19.78 4.74
N ILE A 211 8.74 19.13 5.81
CA ILE A 211 9.95 18.30 5.77
C ILE A 211 9.75 17.11 4.81
N ALA A 212 8.62 16.41 4.92
CA ALA A 212 8.27 15.27 4.06
C ALA A 212 8.24 15.67 2.58
N TYR A 213 7.60 16.81 2.26
CA TYR A 213 7.54 17.33 0.89
C TYR A 213 8.92 17.66 0.32
N ARG A 214 9.82 18.23 1.13
CA ARG A 214 11.20 18.50 0.71
C ARG A 214 11.96 17.21 0.40
N TRP A 215 11.80 16.17 1.22
CA TRP A 215 12.41 14.86 0.96
C TRP A 215 11.83 14.19 -0.29
N LEU A 216 10.52 14.25 -0.50
CA LEU A 216 9.90 13.77 -1.75
C LEU A 216 10.39 14.54 -2.97
N SER A 217 10.51 15.86 -2.85
CA SER A 217 11.04 16.71 -3.93
C SER A 217 12.49 16.35 -4.25
N MET A 218 13.33 16.12 -3.23
CA MET A 218 14.70 15.65 -3.41
C MET A 218 14.74 14.29 -4.11
N LEU A 219 13.88 13.34 -3.72
CA LEU A 219 13.78 12.04 -4.38
C LEU A 219 13.37 12.19 -5.85
N ALA A 220 12.36 13.01 -6.14
CA ALA A 220 11.91 13.28 -7.51
C ALA A 220 13.00 13.92 -8.37
N ILE A 221 13.73 14.90 -7.82
CA ILE A 221 14.87 15.53 -8.48
C ILE A 221 15.98 14.51 -8.76
N LEU A 222 16.30 13.64 -7.80
CA LEU A 222 17.30 12.59 -7.99
C LEU A 222 16.91 11.61 -9.10
N LEU A 223 15.65 11.19 -9.15
CA LEU A 223 15.14 10.33 -10.23
C LEU A 223 15.18 11.04 -11.59
N ALA A 224 14.79 12.32 -11.64
CA ALA A 224 14.84 13.12 -12.87
C ALA A 224 16.28 13.33 -13.37
N ILE A 225 17.22 13.61 -12.47
CA ILE A 225 18.65 13.70 -12.78
C ILE A 225 19.16 12.34 -13.27
N GLY A 226 18.75 11.23 -12.64
CA GLY A 226 19.09 9.89 -13.09
C GLY A 226 18.60 9.60 -14.51
N LEU A 227 17.36 9.99 -14.84
CA LEU A 227 16.80 9.87 -16.19
C LEU A 227 17.57 10.72 -17.22
N LEU A 228 17.92 11.95 -16.89
CA LEU A 228 18.77 12.79 -17.74
C LEU A 228 20.19 12.21 -17.91
N GLY A 229 20.75 11.63 -16.85
CA GLY A 229 22.03 10.93 -16.93
C GLY A 229 21.96 9.72 -17.87
N PHE A 230 20.86 8.96 -17.81
CA PHE A 230 20.59 7.86 -18.73
C PHE A 230 20.46 8.33 -20.19
N SER A 231 19.74 9.43 -20.45
CA SER A 231 19.62 9.96 -21.82
C SER A 231 20.98 10.42 -22.38
N ILE A 232 21.78 11.13 -21.58
CA ILE A 232 23.14 11.55 -21.99
C ILE A 232 24.04 10.33 -22.25
N TYR A 233 23.97 9.32 -21.38
CA TYR A 233 24.76 8.10 -21.55
C TYR A 233 24.38 7.34 -22.82
N THR A 234 23.09 7.18 -23.08
CA THR A 234 22.60 6.50 -24.29
C THR A 234 23.00 7.25 -25.56
N ASP A 235 22.91 8.58 -25.58
CA ASP A 235 23.36 9.41 -26.70
C ASP A 235 24.86 9.37 -26.97
N SER A 236 25.66 9.00 -25.98
CA SER A 236 27.09 8.76 -26.17
C SER A 236 27.41 7.43 -26.87
N GLN A 237 26.42 6.53 -27.02
CA GLN A 237 26.61 5.25 -27.69
C GLN A 237 26.43 5.37 -29.21
N PRO A 238 27.19 4.61 -30.02
CA PRO A 238 27.13 4.70 -31.49
C PRO A 238 25.76 4.38 -32.11
N GLU A 239 24.90 3.65 -31.38
CA GLU A 239 23.59 3.18 -31.84
C GLU A 239 22.44 4.14 -31.49
N SER A 240 22.72 5.26 -30.82
CA SER A 240 21.67 6.23 -30.47
C SER A 240 21.20 7.03 -31.68
N ASP A 241 19.89 7.22 -31.77
CA ASP A 241 19.26 8.14 -32.71
C ASP A 241 19.09 9.56 -32.13
N GLY A 242 19.36 9.75 -30.82
CA GLY A 242 19.20 11.04 -30.11
C GLY A 242 17.75 11.45 -29.83
N PHE A 243 16.77 10.62 -30.17
CA PHE A 243 15.34 10.97 -30.07
C PHE A 243 14.50 9.90 -29.37
N SER A 244 14.93 8.64 -29.39
CA SER A 244 14.18 7.50 -28.89
C SER A 244 14.94 6.80 -27.76
N TYR A 245 14.41 6.88 -26.54
CA TYR A 245 15.00 6.21 -25.38
C TYR A 245 14.11 5.04 -24.94
N ASN A 246 14.65 3.83 -24.99
CA ASN A 246 13.95 2.62 -24.54
C ASN A 246 14.52 2.14 -23.20
N ILE A 247 13.65 1.97 -22.20
CA ILE A 247 14.01 1.40 -20.89
C ILE A 247 13.20 0.11 -20.70
N PRO A 248 13.76 -1.06 -21.05
CA PRO A 248 13.06 -2.33 -20.88
C PRO A 248 13.03 -2.71 -19.40
N LEU A 249 11.96 -2.33 -18.71
CA LEU A 249 11.75 -2.66 -17.30
C LEU A 249 11.00 -3.99 -17.15
N THR A 250 11.53 -4.86 -16.30
CA THR A 250 10.83 -6.07 -15.87
C THR A 250 9.77 -5.74 -14.81
N TRP A 251 8.81 -6.63 -14.59
CA TRP A 251 7.79 -6.47 -13.56
C TRP A 251 8.35 -6.12 -12.17
N PRO A 252 9.43 -6.77 -11.68
CA PRO A 252 10.01 -6.47 -10.37
C PRO A 252 10.65 -5.08 -10.30
N GLN A 253 11.22 -4.60 -11.41
CA GLN A 253 11.77 -3.24 -11.51
C GLN A 253 10.67 -2.19 -11.47
N VAL A 254 9.54 -2.42 -12.14
CA VAL A 254 8.36 -1.54 -12.07
C VAL A 254 7.80 -1.50 -10.63
N GLN A 255 7.66 -2.66 -10.00
CA GLN A 255 7.27 -2.78 -8.59
C GLN A 255 8.20 -2.01 -7.66
N ALA A 256 9.52 -2.11 -7.86
CA ALA A 256 10.52 -1.41 -7.06
C ALA A 256 10.31 0.10 -7.11
N ILE A 257 10.15 0.66 -8.31
CA ILE A 257 9.92 2.10 -8.50
C ILE A 257 8.59 2.54 -7.87
N PHE A 258 7.52 1.77 -8.10
CA PHE A 258 6.21 2.05 -7.53
C PHE A 258 6.27 2.10 -6.01
N TRP A 259 6.80 1.05 -5.38
CA TRP A 259 6.84 0.96 -3.92
C TRP A 259 7.81 1.98 -3.32
N LEU A 260 8.95 2.27 -3.95
CA LEU A 260 9.83 3.34 -3.51
C LEU A 260 9.06 4.67 -3.37
N ILE A 261 8.36 5.10 -4.42
CA ILE A 261 7.65 6.38 -4.44
C ILE A 261 6.44 6.34 -3.49
N PHE A 262 5.60 5.31 -3.61
CA PHE A 262 4.35 5.19 -2.86
C PHE A 262 4.61 5.08 -1.36
N ALA A 263 5.54 4.21 -0.96
CA ALA A 263 5.84 3.97 0.45
C ALA A 263 6.54 5.17 1.09
N TYR A 264 7.48 5.84 0.40
CA TYR A 264 8.05 7.10 0.91
C TYR A 264 6.97 8.15 1.09
N THR A 265 6.04 8.29 0.14
CA THR A 265 4.92 9.25 0.25
C THR A 265 4.07 8.99 1.49
N ALA A 266 3.75 7.72 1.77
CA ALA A 266 2.93 7.34 2.91
C ALA A 266 3.66 7.41 4.27
N MET A 267 4.97 7.17 4.32
CA MET A 267 5.73 7.03 5.57
C MET A 267 6.50 8.30 5.98
N LEU A 268 6.86 9.17 5.03
CA LEU A 268 7.69 10.36 5.32
C LEU A 268 7.12 11.31 6.37
N PRO A 269 5.82 11.62 6.41
CA PRO A 269 5.27 12.47 7.47
C PRO A 269 5.52 11.90 8.86
N SER A 270 5.33 10.59 9.05
CA SER A 270 5.60 9.92 10.34
C SER A 270 7.10 9.89 10.66
N MET A 271 7.96 9.64 9.68
CA MET A 271 9.42 9.70 9.86
C MET A 271 9.90 11.11 10.21
N ALA A 272 9.29 12.14 9.63
CA ALA A 272 9.61 13.55 9.91
C ALA A 272 9.21 13.96 11.34
N VAL A 273 8.04 13.50 11.84
CA VAL A 273 7.65 13.69 13.26
C VAL A 273 8.71 13.09 14.18
N ILE A 274 9.10 11.83 13.93
CA ILE A 274 10.15 11.16 14.71
C ILE A 274 11.47 11.94 14.68
N GLY A 275 11.90 12.38 13.49
CA GLY A 275 13.13 13.16 13.33
C GLY A 275 13.13 14.46 14.16
N GLN A 276 12.00 15.17 14.18
CA GLN A 276 11.83 16.38 14.99
C GLN A 276 11.88 16.09 16.50
N GLU A 277 11.25 15.01 16.96
CA GLU A 277 11.27 14.62 18.37
C GLU A 277 12.67 14.20 18.84
N LEU A 278 13.42 13.50 17.99
CA LEU A 278 14.79 13.09 18.27
C LEU A 278 15.73 14.29 18.34
N SER A 279 15.57 15.27 17.44
CA SER A 279 16.37 16.51 17.42
C SER A 279 16.17 17.36 18.68
N LYS A 280 14.92 17.53 19.15
CA LYS A 280 14.59 18.31 20.36
C LYS A 280 15.14 17.70 21.66
N ARG A 281 15.44 16.39 21.68
CA ARG A 281 15.98 15.70 22.86
C ARG A 281 17.50 15.63 22.91
N GLY A 282 18.20 15.96 21.81
CA GLY A 282 19.67 16.03 21.76
C GLY A 282 20.24 17.39 22.20
N THR A 283 19.38 18.37 22.48
CA THR A 283 19.72 19.74 22.92
C THR A 283 19.55 19.94 24.43
N LYS A 284 19.44 18.85 25.19
CA LYS A 284 19.54 18.81 26.65
C LYS A 284 20.75 17.99 27.04
#